data_AF-A0A442T1D6-F1
#
_entry.id   AF-A0A442T1D6-F1
#
_cell.length_a   1.000
_cell.length_b   1.000
_cell.length_c   1.000
_cell.angle_alpha   90.00
_cell.angle_beta   90.00
_cell.angle_gamma   90.00
#
_symmetry.space_group_name_H-M   'P 1'
#
loop_
_entity.id
_entity.type
_entity.pdbx_description
1 polymer ?
#
loop_
_entity_poly.entity_id
_entity_poly.type
_entity_poly.pdbx_seq_one_letter_code
_entity_poly.pdbx_strand_id
1 'polypeptide(L)'
;MSVLSVASPAPAAEDFIKGVYLQSEDLCAQAKKYTLEALIDAGNIVLSARGLQSVEYDCEFLQITKATLSPSWAVTAICQEPGHVFPDVLSVTQLSPKQIDLVSVRPAEDESEASGNSGSFFLCDGVALP
;
A
#
# COMPACT_ATOMS: atom_id res chain seq x y z
N MET A 1 -31.29 -4.21 29.79
CA MET A 1 -30.79 -4.68 28.48
C MET A 1 -29.36 -4.19 28.30
N SER A 2 -28.36 -5.07 28.29
CA SER A 2 -27.02 -4.72 27.79
C SER A 2 -27.03 -4.86 26.28
N VAL A 3 -26.78 -3.78 25.57
CA VAL A 3 -26.47 -3.81 24.14
C VAL A 3 -24.99 -4.18 24.00
N LEU A 4 -24.73 -5.41 23.61
CA LEU A 4 -23.41 -5.81 23.09
C LEU A 4 -23.26 -5.11 21.74
N SER A 5 -22.47 -4.03 21.72
CA SER A 5 -22.07 -3.39 20.47
C SER A 5 -21.18 -4.38 19.71
N VAL A 6 -21.70 -4.96 18.63
CA VAL A 6 -20.88 -5.74 17.70
C VAL A 6 -19.96 -4.73 17.03
N ALA A 7 -18.68 -4.71 17.42
CA ALA A 7 -17.68 -3.99 16.67
C ALA A 7 -17.64 -4.60 15.26
N SER A 8 -18.10 -3.84 14.26
CA SER A 8 -17.85 -4.20 12.88
C SER A 8 -16.34 -4.37 12.69
N PRO A 9 -15.86 -5.42 12.02
CA PRO A 9 -14.45 -5.52 11.69
C PRO A 9 -14.06 -4.23 10.97
N ALA A 10 -12.98 -3.60 11.42
CA ALA A 10 -12.38 -2.51 10.64
C ALA A 10 -12.14 -3.05 9.22
N PRO A 11 -12.49 -2.31 8.17
CA PRO A 11 -12.06 -2.64 6.81
C PRO A 11 -10.60 -3.06 6.85
N ALA A 12 -10.34 -4.31 6.51
CA ALA A 12 -9.00 -4.84 6.53
C ALA A 12 -8.38 -4.54 5.15
N ALA A 13 -7.07 -4.35 5.06
CA ALA A 13 -6.42 -4.02 3.79
C ALA A 13 -6.73 -5.07 2.69
N GLU A 14 -7.02 -6.30 3.11
CA GLU A 14 -7.46 -7.43 2.31
C GLU A 14 -8.75 -7.16 1.52
N ASP A 15 -9.54 -6.15 1.89
CA ASP A 15 -10.73 -5.75 1.15
C ASP A 15 -10.39 -5.21 -0.25
N PHE A 16 -9.24 -4.55 -0.41
CA PHE A 16 -8.80 -3.96 -1.68
C PHE A 16 -7.44 -4.47 -2.15
N ILE A 17 -6.55 -4.92 -1.26
CA ILE A 17 -5.29 -5.56 -1.60
C ILE A 17 -5.49 -7.08 -1.64
N LYS A 18 -5.50 -7.65 -2.85
CA LYS A 18 -5.73 -9.10 -3.05
C LYS A 18 -4.47 -9.96 -3.14
N GLY A 19 -3.30 -9.37 -2.93
CA GLY A 19 -2.01 -10.03 -3.06
C GLY A 19 -0.86 -9.03 -3.07
N VAL A 20 0.21 -9.36 -3.77
CA VAL A 20 1.34 -8.48 -4.00
C VAL A 20 1.06 -7.60 -5.22
N TYR A 21 1.29 -6.30 -5.08
CA TYR A 21 1.23 -5.36 -6.19
C TYR A 21 2.58 -4.67 -6.38
N LEU A 22 2.94 -4.42 -7.65
CA LEU A 22 4.18 -3.74 -8.05
C LEU A 22 3.88 -2.62 -9.05
N GLN A 23 4.80 -1.68 -9.21
CA GLN A 23 4.60 -0.48 -10.04
C GLN A 23 4.58 -0.74 -11.56
N SER A 24 4.84 -1.98 -12.01
CA SER A 24 4.70 -2.38 -13.42
C SER A 24 4.49 -3.89 -13.60
N GLU A 25 3.93 -4.28 -14.74
CA GLU A 25 3.78 -5.70 -15.12
C GLU A 25 5.14 -6.40 -15.32
N ASP A 26 6.16 -5.66 -15.77
CA ASP A 26 7.53 -6.18 -15.92
C ASP A 26 8.14 -6.55 -14.57
N LEU A 27 7.89 -5.74 -13.53
CA LEU A 27 8.28 -6.08 -12.17
C LEU A 27 7.52 -7.32 -11.66
N CYS A 28 6.24 -7.49 -12.01
CA CYS A 28 5.52 -8.74 -11.70
C CYS A 28 6.13 -9.95 -12.41
N ALA A 29 6.60 -9.81 -13.64
CA ALA A 29 7.29 -10.89 -14.34
C ALA A 29 8.64 -11.22 -13.70
N GLN A 30 9.37 -10.22 -13.20
CA GLN A 30 10.61 -10.40 -12.45
C GLN A 30 10.36 -11.09 -11.09
N ALA A 31 9.31 -10.71 -10.37
CA ALA A 31 8.92 -11.31 -9.09
C ALA A 31 8.52 -12.79 -9.17
N LYS A 32 8.25 -13.32 -10.38
CA LYS A 32 8.04 -14.75 -10.60
C LYS A 32 9.34 -15.52 -10.84
N LYS A 33 10.39 -14.81 -11.31
CA LYS A 33 11.71 -15.38 -11.62
C LYS A 33 12.64 -15.30 -10.41
N TYR A 34 12.50 -14.24 -9.63
CA TYR A 34 13.29 -13.92 -8.44
C TYR A 34 12.40 -13.89 -7.20
N THR A 35 13.00 -13.76 -6.02
CA THR A 35 12.24 -13.58 -4.77
C THR A 35 11.74 -12.14 -4.67
N LEU A 36 10.62 -11.93 -3.97
CA LEU A 36 10.10 -10.59 -3.70
C LEU A 36 11.12 -9.74 -2.92
N GLU A 37 11.85 -10.37 -2.00
CA GLU A 37 12.93 -9.75 -1.23
C GLU A 37 14.04 -9.19 -2.14
N ALA A 38 14.43 -9.90 -3.20
CA ALA A 38 15.42 -9.38 -4.15
C ALA A 38 14.93 -8.13 -4.91
N LEU A 39 13.62 -7.98 -5.13
CA LEU A 39 13.07 -6.75 -5.71
C LEU A 39 13.04 -5.60 -4.72
N ILE A 40 12.73 -5.89 -3.45
CA ILE A 40 12.77 -4.91 -2.34
C ILE A 40 14.20 -4.39 -2.20
N ASP A 41 15.19 -5.28 -2.12
CA ASP A 41 16.62 -4.95 -2.02
C ASP A 41 17.13 -4.15 -3.23
N ALA A 42 16.51 -4.33 -4.40
CA ALA A 42 16.78 -3.54 -5.60
C ALA A 42 16.11 -2.15 -5.61
N GLY A 43 15.43 -1.76 -4.52
CA GLY A 43 14.79 -0.46 -4.34
C GLY A 43 13.36 -0.36 -4.88
N ASN A 44 12.74 -1.47 -5.31
CA ASN A 44 11.37 -1.44 -5.82
C ASN A 44 10.36 -1.40 -4.67
N ILE A 45 9.29 -0.63 -4.87
CA ILE A 45 8.20 -0.56 -3.91
C ILE A 45 7.22 -1.73 -4.13
N VAL A 46 7.01 -2.47 -3.05
CA VAL A 46 6.04 -3.57 -2.95
C VAL A 46 4.84 -3.07 -2.16
N LEU A 47 3.64 -3.19 -2.74
CA LEU A 47 2.39 -2.94 -2.03
C LEU A 47 1.74 -4.27 -1.65
N SER A 48 1.35 -4.38 -0.39
CA SER A 48 0.65 -5.54 0.17
C SER A 48 -0.40 -5.13 1.21
N ALA A 49 -1.11 -6.10 1.77
CA ALA A 49 -2.06 -5.83 2.85
C ALA A 49 -1.38 -5.28 4.12
N ARG A 50 -0.07 -5.52 4.30
CA ARG A 50 0.72 -4.95 5.41
C ARG A 50 1.04 -3.46 5.18
N GLY A 51 1.08 -3.04 3.92
CA GLY A 51 1.38 -1.68 3.50
C GLY A 51 2.44 -1.64 2.39
N LEU A 52 3.33 -0.65 2.44
CA LEU A 52 4.35 -0.40 1.40
C LEU A 52 5.73 -0.81 1.92
N GLN A 53 6.53 -1.49 1.10
CA GLN A 53 7.86 -1.93 1.49
C GLN A 53 8.88 -1.73 0.36
N SER A 54 10.07 -1.25 0.69
CA SER A 54 11.28 -1.14 -0.13
C SER A 54 12.51 -1.23 0.79
N VAL A 55 13.72 -1.26 0.23
CA VAL A 55 14.98 -1.40 0.98
C VAL A 55 15.19 -0.29 2.03
N GLU A 56 14.80 0.94 1.73
CA GLU A 56 14.98 2.11 2.59
C GLU A 56 13.66 2.65 3.15
N TYR A 57 12.58 1.88 3.01
CA TYR A 57 11.24 2.41 3.20
C TYR A 57 10.22 1.35 3.62
N ASP A 58 9.51 1.57 4.72
CA ASP A 58 8.42 0.68 5.16
C ASP A 58 7.25 1.51 5.70
N CYS A 59 6.04 1.28 5.20
CA CYS A 59 4.82 1.85 5.74
C CYS A 59 3.88 0.74 6.20
N GLU A 60 3.50 0.79 7.47
CA GLU A 60 2.46 -0.06 8.03
C GLU A 60 1.08 0.62 7.92
N PHE A 61 0.10 -0.07 7.35
CA PHE A 61 -1.28 0.40 7.34
C PHE A 61 -1.96 0.19 8.70
N LEU A 62 -2.45 1.28 9.31
CA LEU A 62 -3.04 1.24 10.66
C LEU A 62 -4.57 1.41 10.67
N GLN A 63 -5.09 2.33 9.87
CA GLN A 63 -6.52 2.63 9.82
C GLN A 63 -6.99 2.71 8.39
N ILE A 64 -8.12 2.07 8.10
CA ILE A 64 -8.65 1.98 6.73
C ILE A 64 -10.15 2.26 6.80
N THR A 65 -10.59 3.24 6.01
CA THR A 65 -12.00 3.60 5.89
C THR A 65 -12.43 3.57 4.44
N LYS A 66 -13.39 2.70 4.12
CA LYS A 66 -13.95 2.60 2.77
C LYS A 66 -14.90 3.76 2.47
N ALA A 67 -14.75 4.38 1.31
CA ALA A 67 -15.69 5.37 0.80
C ALA A 67 -17.01 4.71 0.35
N THR A 68 -18.13 5.39 0.55
CA THR A 68 -19.46 4.88 0.18
C THR A 68 -19.85 5.24 -1.25
N LEU A 69 -19.20 6.24 -1.85
CA LEU A 69 -19.55 6.83 -3.15
C LEU A 69 -18.49 6.60 -4.25
N SER A 70 -17.37 5.96 -3.91
CA SER A 70 -16.28 5.66 -4.86
C SER A 70 -15.62 4.32 -4.51
N PRO A 71 -14.92 3.68 -5.46
CA PRO A 71 -14.12 2.48 -5.19
C PRO A 71 -12.79 2.86 -4.53
N SER A 72 -12.86 3.58 -3.40
CA SER A 72 -11.69 4.16 -2.74
C SER A 72 -11.70 3.94 -1.22
N TRP A 73 -10.51 4.04 -0.63
CA TRP A 73 -10.27 3.93 0.80
C TRP A 73 -9.37 5.08 1.26
N ALA A 74 -9.70 5.68 2.39
CA ALA A 74 -8.76 6.51 3.13
C ALA A 74 -7.97 5.60 4.07
N VAL A 75 -6.65 5.66 3.97
CA VAL A 75 -5.72 4.84 4.76
C VAL A 75 -4.79 5.74 5.54
N THR A 76 -4.69 5.52 6.85
CA THR A 76 -3.64 6.11 7.68
C THR A 76 -2.53 5.08 7.84
N ALA A 77 -1.29 5.48 7.58
CA ALA A 77 -0.11 4.65 7.71
C ALA A 77 0.94 5.32 8.60
N ILE A 78 1.81 4.50 9.20
CA ILE A 78 3.06 4.97 9.79
C ILE A 78 4.18 4.48 8.89
N CYS A 79 4.95 5.42 8.37
CA CYS A 79 6.06 5.17 7.47
C CYS A 79 7.38 5.41 8.19
N GLN A 80 8.38 4.61 7.85
CA GLN A 80 9.72 4.65 8.39
C GLN A 80 10.75 4.65 7.26
N GLU A 81 11.69 5.58 7.39
CA GLU A 81 12.92 5.71 6.63
C GLU A 81 14.11 5.67 7.62
N PRO A 82 15.36 5.49 7.15
CA PRO A 82 16.54 5.55 8.01
C PRO A 82 16.60 6.83 8.86
N GLY A 83 16.31 6.71 10.16
CA GLY A 83 16.36 7.81 11.11
C GLY A 83 15.13 8.71 11.16
N HIS A 84 14.05 8.38 10.43
CA HIS A 84 12.83 9.18 10.40
C HIS A 84 11.57 8.30 10.41
N VAL A 85 10.61 8.63 11.28
CA VAL A 85 9.29 7.98 11.34
C VAL A 85 8.24 9.08 11.23
N PHE A 86 7.28 8.91 10.33
CA PHE A 86 6.27 9.91 10.04
C PHE A 86 4.92 9.28 9.70
N PRO A 87 3.80 9.96 10.02
CA PRO A 87 2.50 9.53 9.55
C PRO A 87 2.30 9.89 8.07
N ASP A 88 1.64 9.02 7.31
CA ASP A 88 1.12 9.34 5.99
C ASP A 88 -0.39 9.04 5.93
N VAL A 89 -1.09 9.80 5.09
CA VAL A 89 -2.50 9.60 4.77
C VAL A 89 -2.60 9.33 3.28
N LEU A 90 -3.05 8.13 2.93
CA LEU A 90 -3.16 7.65 1.57
C LEU A 90 -4.63 7.61 1.13
N SER A 91 -4.91 8.08 -0.07
CA SER A 91 -6.11 7.71 -0.81
C SER A 91 -5.78 6.52 -1.70
N VAL A 92 -6.42 5.38 -1.48
CA VAL A 92 -6.28 4.19 -2.30
C VAL A 92 -7.51 4.06 -3.19
N THR A 93 -7.34 3.98 -4.50
CA THR A 93 -8.45 3.86 -5.46
C THR A 93 -8.28 2.62 -6.31
N GLN A 94 -9.29 1.76 -6.35
CA GLN A 94 -9.29 0.63 -7.27
C GLN A 94 -9.74 1.10 -8.66
N LEU A 95 -8.79 1.14 -9.61
CA LEU A 95 -9.05 1.53 -11.00
C LEU A 95 -9.61 0.35 -11.82
N SER A 96 -9.15 -0.86 -11.52
CA SER A 96 -9.62 -2.10 -12.14
C SER A 96 -9.45 -3.28 -11.16
N PRO A 97 -9.95 -4.49 -11.48
CA PRO A 97 -9.69 -5.67 -10.65
C PRO A 97 -8.20 -5.96 -10.38
N LYS A 98 -7.30 -5.48 -11.25
CA LYS A 98 -5.85 -5.72 -11.15
C LYS A 98 -5.01 -4.46 -10.93
N GLN A 99 -5.62 -3.28 -10.84
CA GLN A 99 -4.89 -2.02 -10.74
C GLN A 99 -5.46 -1.15 -9.62
N ILE A 100 -4.55 -0.64 -8.81
CA ILE A 100 -4.83 0.26 -7.70
C ILE A 100 -3.95 1.48 -7.85
N ASP A 101 -4.50 2.64 -7.55
CA ASP A 101 -3.78 3.90 -7.51
C ASP A 101 -3.70 4.39 -6.07
N LEU A 102 -2.50 4.76 -5.64
CA LEU A 102 -2.25 5.38 -4.34
C LEU A 102 -1.94 6.85 -4.55
N VAL A 103 -2.46 7.69 -3.66
CA VAL A 103 -2.11 9.11 -3.57
C VAL A 103 -1.81 9.44 -2.11
N SER A 104 -0.58 9.85 -1.85
CA SER A 104 -0.13 10.38 -0.56
C SER A 104 -0.59 11.83 -0.37
N VAL A 105 -1.13 12.12 0.81
CA VAL A 105 -1.57 13.46 1.21
C VAL A 105 -0.72 13.90 2.40
N ARG A 106 0.46 14.45 2.10
CA ARG A 106 1.35 15.06 3.08
C ARG A 106 1.36 16.58 2.91
N PRO A 107 1.56 17.35 4.00
CA PRO A 107 1.87 18.77 3.89
C PRO A 107 3.08 18.94 2.96
N ALA A 108 3.03 19.95 2.08
CA ALA A 108 4.17 20.27 1.22
C ALA A 108 5.27 20.91 2.08
N GLU A 109 6.16 20.09 2.64
CA GLU A 109 7.41 20.56 3.23
C GLU A 109 8.54 20.21 2.27
N ASP A 110 9.11 21.27 1.68
CA ASP A 110 10.23 21.36 0.74
C ASP A 110 10.22 20.43 -0.48
N GLU A 111 10.29 21.04 -1.67
CA GLU A 111 10.38 20.43 -3.01
C GLU A 111 11.67 19.61 -3.23
N SER A 112 11.98 18.69 -2.32
CA SER A 112 13.03 17.69 -2.50
C SER A 112 12.36 16.32 -2.57
N GLU A 113 12.42 15.76 -3.77
CA GLU A 113 12.03 14.39 -4.12
C GLU A 113 10.52 14.15 -4.33
N ALA A 114 10.18 13.96 -5.60
CA ALA A 114 8.96 13.32 -6.06
C ALA A 114 8.91 11.81 -5.70
N SER A 115 9.28 11.45 -4.46
CA SER A 115 9.31 10.10 -3.89
C SER A 115 8.10 9.82 -2.99
N GLY A 116 6.94 10.38 -3.33
CA GLY A 116 5.72 10.12 -2.57
C GLY A 116 5.29 8.65 -2.69
N ASN A 117 4.56 8.15 -1.69
CA ASN A 117 3.80 6.89 -1.75
C ASN A 117 2.74 6.82 -2.86
N SER A 118 2.75 7.78 -3.78
CA SER A 118 1.79 7.93 -4.85
C SER A 118 2.23 7.13 -6.06
N GLY A 119 1.27 6.52 -6.75
CA GLY A 119 1.52 5.81 -7.99
C GLY A 119 0.51 4.70 -8.25
N SER A 120 0.60 4.15 -9.46
CA SER A 120 -0.21 3.00 -9.87
C SER A 120 0.53 1.69 -9.59
N PHE A 121 -0.21 0.73 -9.07
CA PHE A 121 0.26 -0.59 -8.67
C PHE A 121 -0.59 -1.68 -9.34
N PHE A 122 0.06 -2.74 -9.79
CA PHE A 122 -0.53 -3.84 -10.55
C PHE A 122 -0.44 -5.15 -9.80
N LEU A 123 -1.54 -5.90 -9.72
CA LEU A 123 -1.61 -7.19 -9.04
C LEU A 123 -0.71 -8.23 -9.73
N CYS A 124 0.24 -8.78 -8.99
CA CYS A 124 1.13 -9.82 -9.48
C CYS A 124 0.58 -11.22 -9.18
N ASP A 125 -0.24 -11.75 -10.10
CA ASP A 125 -0.82 -13.10 -9.97
C ASP A 125 0.27 -14.17 -9.79
N GLY A 126 0.19 -14.95 -8.70
CA GLY A 126 1.13 -16.05 -8.41
C GLY A 126 2.41 -15.64 -7.70
N VAL A 127 2.52 -14.38 -7.25
CA VAL A 127 3.58 -13.92 -6.35
C VAL A 127 3.02 -13.91 -4.93
N ALA A 128 3.65 -14.65 -4.02
CA ALA A 128 3.26 -14.70 -2.61
C ALA A 128 4.09 -13.72 -1.79
N LEU A 129 3.51 -13.24 -0.69
CA LEU A 129 4.28 -12.56 0.35
C LEU A 129 5.22 -13.57 1.04
N PRO A 130 6.42 -13.14 1.47
CA PRO A 130 7.25 -13.92 2.37
C PRO A 130 6.59 -14.14 3.75
#